data_AF-A0A928NR64-F1
#
_entry.id   AF-A0A928NR64-F1
#
_cell.length_a   1.000
_cell.length_b   1.000
_cell.length_c   1.000
_cell.angle_alpha   90.00
_cell.angle_beta   90.00
_cell.angle_gamma   90.00
#
_symmetry.space_group_name_H-M   'P 1'
#
loop_
_entity.id
_entity.type
_entity.pdbx_description
1 polymer ?
#
loop_
_entity_poly.entity_id
_entity_poly.type
_entity_poly.pdbx_seq_one_letter_code
_entity_poly.pdbx_strand_id
1 'polypeptide(L)' 'MNKTIKLTDNRSITVVSADNTSEMFSKNEEEMDTRAKEAVKSAIHKAKTCRKPIARYDRVKQKAYIETEDGKKTYVG' A
#
# COMPACT_ATOMS: atom_id res chain seq x y z
N MET A 1 22.82 12.81 -4.54
CA MET A 1 24.04 12.05 -4.87
C MET A 1 24.16 10.93 -3.85
N ASN A 2 24.09 9.68 -4.29
CA ASN A 2 24.21 8.53 -3.40
C ASN A 2 25.67 8.39 -2.96
N LYS A 3 25.91 8.29 -1.65
CA LYS A 3 27.27 8.16 -1.09
C LYS A 3 27.43 6.79 -0.48
N THR A 4 28.30 5.96 -1.06
CA THR A 4 28.66 4.65 -0.52
C THR A 4 29.88 4.77 0.39
N ILE A 5 29.72 4.43 1.66
CA ILE A 5 30.77 4.40 2.67
C ILE A 5 31.16 2.94 2.88
N LYS A 6 32.43 2.60 2.63
CA LYS A 6 32.99 1.28 2.96
C LYS A 6 33.52 1.31 4.39
N LEU A 7 33.09 0.35 5.20
CA LEU A 7 33.58 0.14 6.56
C LEU A 7 34.77 -0.82 6.52
N THR A 8 35.58 -0.78 7.58
CA THR A 8 36.84 -1.53 7.73
C THR A 8 36.66 -3.05 7.71
N ASP A 9 35.44 -3.55 7.77
CA ASP A 9 35.06 -4.96 7.87
C ASP A 9 34.29 -5.49 6.66
N ASN A 10 34.60 -4.99 5.46
CA ASN A 10 33.96 -5.34 4.19
C ASN A 10 32.46 -5.00 4.09
N ARG A 11 31.88 -4.31 5.07
CA ARG A 11 30.50 -3.82 4.97
C ARG A 11 30.47 -2.50 4.20
N SER A 12 29.42 -2.28 3.40
CA SER A 12 29.20 -1.02 2.69
C SER A 12 27.82 -0.47 3.04
N ILE A 13 27.77 0.81 3.41
CA ILE A 13 26.54 1.55 3.64
C ILE A 13 26.35 2.52 2.48
N THR A 14 25.24 2.43 1.77
CA THR A 14 24.86 3.42 0.77
C THR A 14 23.86 4.39 1.39
N VAL A 15 24.25 5.65 1.52
CA VAL A 15 23.37 6.73 1.96
C VAL A 15 22.63 7.26 0.74
N VAL A 16 21.32 7.05 0.72
CA VAL A 16 20.41 7.52 -0.33
C VAL A 16 19.75 8.81 0.16
N SER A 17 19.92 9.91 -0.59
CA SER A 17 19.26 11.20 -0.29
C SER A 17 17.87 11.27 -0.92
N ALA A 18 16.97 12.07 -0.36
CA ALA A 18 15.57 12.20 -0.82
C ALA A 18 15.44 12.56 -2.32
N ASP A 19 16.44 13.23 -2.89
CA ASP A 19 16.49 13.60 -4.31
C ASP A 19 16.72 12.40 -5.26
N ASN A 20 17.09 11.22 -4.74
CA ASN A 20 17.39 10.00 -5.52
C ASN A 20 16.31 8.92 -5.30
N THR A 21 15.10 9.32 -4.88
CA THR A 21 13.96 8.42 -4.63
C THR A 21 13.53 7.61 -5.86
N SER A 22 13.79 8.09 -7.08
CA SER A 22 13.52 7.33 -8.32
C SER A 22 14.45 6.12 -8.52
N GLU A 23 15.63 6.10 -7.88
CA GLU A 23 16.55 4.96 -7.87
C GLU A 23 16.31 4.03 -6.66
N MET A 24 15.46 4.44 -5.72
CA MET A 24 15.18 3.69 -4.50
C MET A 24 14.24 2.50 -4.73
N PHE A 25 13.32 2.61 -5.70
CA PHE A 25 12.40 1.54 -6.06
C PHE A 25 12.77 0.96 -7.42
N SER A 26 13.10 -0.32 -7.44
CA SER A 26 13.27 -1.10 -8.65
C SER A 26 11.94 -1.25 -9.40
N LYS A 27 12.01 -1.48 -10.71
CA LYS A 27 10.82 -1.80 -11.54
C LYS A 27 10.02 -2.99 -10.99
N ASN A 28 10.70 -3.94 -10.32
CA ASN A 28 10.06 -5.10 -9.72
C ASN A 28 9.19 -4.72 -8.51
N GLU A 29 9.60 -3.72 -7.72
CA GLU A 29 8.81 -3.20 -6.59
C GLU A 29 7.57 -2.46 -7.08
N GLU A 30 7.71 -1.66 -8.14
CA GLU A 30 6.56 -1.00 -8.79
C GLU A 30 5.54 -2.03 -9.35
N GLU A 31 6.04 -3.10 -9.99
CA GLU A 31 5.20 -4.19 -10.46
C GLU A 31 4.51 -4.91 -9.29
N MET A 32 5.23 -5.15 -8.20
CA MET A 32 4.70 -5.79 -7.00
C MET A 32 3.57 -4.97 -6.37
N ASP A 33 3.74 -3.66 -6.25
CA ASP A 33 2.72 -2.73 -5.77
C ASP A 33 1.49 -2.72 -6.68
N THR A 34 1.72 -2.76 -8.00
CA THR A 34 0.65 -2.83 -8.99
C THR A 34 -0.14 -4.12 -8.84
N ARG A 35 0.53 -5.27 -8.71
CA ARG A 35 -0.12 -6.57 -8.49
C ARG A 35 -0.90 -6.60 -7.17
N ALA A 36 -0.38 -6.01 -6.10
CA ALA A 36 -1.07 -5.91 -4.82
C ALA A 36 -2.36 -5.07 -4.92
N LYS A 37 -2.31 -3.92 -5.61
CA LYS A 37 -3.48 -3.05 -5.84
C LYS A 37 -4.58 -3.76 -6.64
N GLU A 38 -4.21 -4.45 -7.72
CA GLU A 38 -5.18 -5.17 -8.55
C GLU A 38 -5.77 -6.40 -7.84
N ALA A 39 -5.00 -7.09 -6.99
CA ALA A 39 -5.52 -8.17 -6.16
C ALA A 39 -6.59 -7.68 -5.17
N VAL A 40 -6.34 -6.55 -4.49
CA VAL A 40 -7.31 -5.93 -3.56
C VAL A 40 -8.57 -5.48 -4.30
N LYS A 41 -8.41 -4.84 -5.46
CA LYS A 41 -9.54 -4.42 -6.31
C LYS A 41 -10.39 -5.61 -6.76
N SER A 42 -9.75 -6.71 -7.14
CA SER A 42 -10.42 -7.95 -7.52
C SER A 42 -11.17 -8.59 -6.34
N ALA A 43 -10.57 -8.61 -5.16
CA ALA A 43 -11.22 -9.10 -3.94
C ALA A 43 -12.45 -8.26 -3.57
N ILE A 44 -12.36 -6.93 -3.65
CA ILE A 44 -13.49 -6.01 -3.45
C ILE A 44 -14.58 -6.25 -4.49
N HIS A 45 -14.22 -6.40 -5.76
CA HIS A 45 -15.18 -6.68 -6.83
C HIS A 45 -15.93 -8.00 -6.56
N LYS A 46 -15.19 -9.06 -6.21
CA LYS A 46 -15.78 -10.35 -5.85
C LYS A 46 -16.68 -10.25 -4.62
N ALA A 47 -16.29 -9.49 -3.59
CA ALA A 47 -17.13 -9.26 -2.41
C ALA A 47 -18.48 -8.62 -2.78
N LYS A 48 -18.47 -7.59 -3.63
CA LYS A 48 -19.70 -6.96 -4.17
C LYS A 48 -20.55 -7.95 -4.95
N THR A 49 -19.95 -8.69 -5.88
CA THR A 49 -20.67 -9.71 -6.67
C THR A 49 -21.29 -10.79 -5.76
N CYS A 50 -20.59 -11.17 -4.70
CA CYS A 50 -21.05 -12.15 -3.70
C CYS A 50 -21.95 -11.56 -2.61
N ARG A 51 -22.32 -10.28 -2.71
CA ARG A 51 -23.18 -9.57 -1.76
C ARG A 51 -22.65 -9.58 -0.32
N LYS A 52 -21.34 -9.41 -0.15
CA LYS A 52 -20.66 -9.47 1.15
C LYS A 52 -20.41 -8.06 1.69
N PRO A 53 -20.69 -7.81 2.98
CA PRO A 53 -20.36 -6.53 3.60
C PRO A 53 -18.85 -6.27 3.56
N ILE A 54 -18.46 -5.03 3.23
CA ILE A 54 -17.06 -4.62 3.03
C ILE A 54 -16.65 -3.66 4.14
N ALA A 55 -15.66 -4.05 4.94
CA ALA A 55 -15.04 -3.14 5.90
C ALA A 55 -14.19 -2.09 5.19
N ARG A 56 -14.35 -0.83 5.59
CA ARG A 56 -13.65 0.34 5.06
C ARG A 56 -13.23 1.26 6.19
N TYR A 57 -12.35 2.21 5.86
CA TYR A 57 -11.84 3.19 6.79
C TYR A 57 -12.04 4.60 6.24
N ASP A 58 -12.71 5.45 7.02
CA ASP A 58 -12.90 6.85 6.73
C ASP A 58 -11.71 7.63 7.30
N ARG A 59 -10.84 8.13 6.41
CA ARG A 59 -9.65 8.88 6.81
C ARG A 59 -9.97 10.25 7.40
N VAL A 60 -11.13 10.84 7.08
CA VAL A 60 -11.52 12.17 7.56
C VAL A 60 -12.06 12.07 8.98
N LYS A 61 -12.96 11.10 9.22
CA LYS A 61 -13.52 10.86 10.56
C LYS A 61 -12.63 9.98 11.44
N GLN A 62 -11.57 9.42 10.86
CA GLN A 62 -10.66 8.46 11.47
C GLN A 62 -11.37 7.23 12.07
N LYS A 63 -12.47 6.80 11.44
CA LYS A 63 -13.31 5.69 11.94
C LYS A 63 -13.46 4.60 10.89
N ALA A 64 -13.47 3.35 11.35
CA ALA A 64 -13.83 2.21 10.53
C ALA A 64 -15.36 2.18 10.32
N TYR A 65 -15.79 1.64 9.17
CA TYR A 65 -17.19 1.42 8.88
C TYR A 65 -17.38 0.20 7.99
N ILE A 66 -18.55 -0.40 8.05
CA ILE A 66 -18.96 -1.49 7.18
C ILE A 66 -19.91 -0.92 6.12
N GLU A 67 -19.59 -1.16 4.84
CA GLU A 67 -20.41 -0.83 3.68
C GLU A 67 -21.15 -2.08 3.23
N THR A 68 -22.48 -2.06 3.26
CA THR A 68 -23.33 -3.15 2.73
C THR A 68 -23.65 -2.90 1.25
N GLU A 69 -24.20 -3.91 0.58
CA GLU A 69 -24.54 -3.85 -0.85
C GLU A 69 -25.47 -2.68 -1.21
N ASP A 70 -26.37 -2.31 -0.31
CA ASP A 70 -27.29 -1.18 -0.47
C ASP A 70 -26.60 0.20 -0.36
N GLY A 71 -25.27 0.23 -0.20
CA GLY A 71 -24.49 1.45 0.01
C GLY A 71 -24.61 2.03 1.42
N LYS A 72 -25.30 1.33 2.33
CA LYS A 72 -25.43 1.77 3.73
C LYS A 72 -24.09 1.64 4.44
N LYS A 73 -23.65 2.76 5.03
CA LYS A 73 -22.43 2.83 5.84
C LYS A 73 -22.81 2.77 7.32
N THR A 74 -22.29 1.75 8.00
CA THR A 74 -22.44 1.60 9.45
C THR A 74 -21.08 1.79 10.09
N TYR A 75 -20.87 2.91 10.77
CA TYR A 75 -19.62 3.18 11.48
C TYR A 75 -19.51 2.24 12.69
N VAL A 76 -18.38 1.57 12.82
CA VAL A 76 -18.03 0.78 14.00
C VAL A 76 -17.25 1.68 14.94
N GLY A 77 -17.70 1.75 16.19
CA GLY A 77 -17.16 2.60 17.25
C GLY A 77 -17.05 1.83 18.54
#